data_AF-A0A7J7L0J1-F1
#
_entry.id   AF-A0A7J7L0J1-F1
#
_cell.length_a   1.000
_cell.length_b   1.000
_cell.length_c   1.000
_cell.angle_alpha   90.00
_cell.angle_beta   90.00
_cell.angle_gamma   90.00
#
_symmetry.space_group_name_H-M   'P 1'
#
loop_
_entity.id
_entity.type
_entity.pdbx_description
1 polymer ?
#
loop_
_entity_poly.entity_id
_entity_poly.type
_entity_poly.pdbx_seq_one_letter_code
_entity_poly.pdbx_strand_id
1 'polypeptide(L)'
;MPKDRTMMHLINEDMKALRQKGIYVAKIKCAEFFLTPNLLCRVPSLSQSVSQGLFKLFHEKGFIDQNTYMRNDGRATYWKEALKERKTLLSETNQLIPHIQEELNLAFAYHEIASLQSKEIFSWFESLM
;
A
#
# COMPACT_ATOMS: atom_id res chain seq x y z
N MET A 1 9.00 7.60 4.31
CA MET A 1 7.93 6.59 4.30
C MET A 1 7.32 6.50 5.68
N PRO A 2 6.08 6.98 5.90
CA PRO A 2 5.45 6.99 7.22
C PRO A 2 5.39 5.61 7.91
N LYS A 3 5.37 4.54 7.09
CA LYS A 3 5.17 3.16 7.54
C LYS A 3 6.46 2.35 7.71
N ASP A 4 7.54 2.73 7.03
CA ASP A 4 8.81 2.00 7.04
C ASP A 4 9.93 2.88 7.61
N ARG A 5 10.09 2.80 8.94
CA ARG A 5 11.10 3.56 9.68
C ARG A 5 12.52 3.07 9.37
N THR A 6 12.68 1.78 9.12
CA THR A 6 13.98 1.19 8.79
C THR A 6 14.47 1.72 7.45
N MET A 7 13.65 1.66 6.41
CA MET A 7 13.98 2.24 5.11
C MET A 7 14.18 3.75 5.19
N MET A 8 13.37 4.46 5.96
CA MET A 8 13.58 5.90 6.17
C MET A 8 14.95 6.20 6.77
N HIS A 9 15.40 5.40 7.75
CA HIS A 9 16.71 5.56 8.37
C HIS A 9 17.84 5.33 7.35
N LEU A 10 17.81 4.23 6.60
CA LEU A 10 18.80 3.91 5.57
C LEU A 10 18.90 5.01 4.51
N ILE A 11 17.75 5.47 3.98
CA ILE A 11 17.70 6.56 3.01
C ILE A 11 18.33 7.84 3.59
N ASN A 12 18.13 8.14 4.88
CA ASN A 12 18.73 9.32 5.50
C ASN A 12 20.25 9.21 5.59
N GLU A 13 20.77 8.02 5.90
CA GLU A 13 22.22 7.77 5.95
C GLU A 13 22.85 7.89 4.56
N ASP A 14 22.25 7.26 3.54
CA ASP A 14 22.74 7.32 2.17
C ASP A 14 22.75 8.75 1.62
N MET A 15 21.68 9.50 1.86
CA MET A 15 21.58 10.91 1.49
C MET A 15 22.69 11.75 2.12
N LYS A 16 23.04 11.48 3.39
CA LYS A 16 24.13 12.16 4.09
C LYS A 16 25.48 11.80 3.46
N ALA A 17 25.73 10.52 3.20
CA ALA A 17 26.97 10.04 2.61
C ALA A 17 27.19 10.60 1.19
N LEU A 18 26.14 10.67 0.36
CA LEU A 18 26.22 11.22 -1.00
C LEU A 18 26.50 12.73 -0.98
N ARG A 19 25.83 13.49 -0.10
CA ARG A 19 26.09 14.93 0.07
C ARG A 19 27.51 15.24 0.53
N GLN A 20 28.08 14.41 1.42
CA GLN A 20 29.47 14.54 1.86
C GLN A 20 30.48 14.36 0.71
N LYS A 21 30.10 13.64 -0.35
CA LYS A 21 30.88 13.47 -1.58
C LYS A 21 30.62 14.57 -2.62
N GLY A 22 29.84 15.60 -2.28
CA GLY A 22 29.45 16.66 -3.22
C GLY A 22 28.40 16.23 -4.25
N ILE A 23 27.76 15.07 -4.07
CA ILE A 23 26.73 14.57 -4.98
C ILE A 23 25.40 15.20 -4.59
N TYR A 24 24.75 15.85 -5.55
CA TYR A 24 23.43 16.43 -5.33
C TYR A 24 22.36 15.33 -5.33
N VAL A 25 21.55 15.33 -4.27
CA VAL A 25 20.52 14.31 -4.05
C VAL A 25 19.28 14.92 -3.40
N ALA A 26 18.12 14.47 -3.86
CA ALA A 26 16.81 14.80 -3.32
C ALA A 26 16.05 13.53 -2.91
N LYS A 27 15.18 13.66 -1.91
CA LYS A 27 14.27 12.58 -1.51
C LYS A 27 12.98 12.73 -2.27
N ILE A 28 12.53 11.66 -2.90
CA ILE A 28 11.20 11.58 -3.49
C ILE A 28 10.24 11.03 -2.44
N LYS A 29 9.13 11.72 -2.22
CA LYS A 29 8.09 11.19 -1.32
C LYS A 29 7.24 10.20 -2.09
N CYS A 30 7.37 8.92 -1.73
CA CYS A 30 6.47 7.90 -2.24
C CYS A 30 5.02 8.23 -1.89
N ALA A 31 4.14 8.06 -2.86
CA ALA A 31 2.71 8.19 -2.65
C ALA A 31 2.22 7.05 -1.75
N GLU A 32 1.18 7.33 -0.96
CA GLU A 32 0.54 6.34 -0.12
C GLU A 32 -0.82 5.98 -0.70
N PHE A 33 -1.22 4.73 -0.49
CA PHE A 33 -2.52 4.22 -0.88
C PHE A 33 -3.26 3.75 0.36
N PHE A 34 -4.42 4.36 0.63
CA PHE A 34 -5.26 4.03 1.76
C PHE A 34 -6.40 3.11 1.31
N LEU A 35 -6.73 2.15 2.17
CA LEU A 35 -7.85 1.24 1.92
C LEU A 35 -9.14 1.98 2.29
N THR A 36 -10.03 2.22 1.33
CA THR A 36 -11.37 2.75 1.64
C THR A 36 -12.39 1.62 1.75
N PRO A 37 -13.53 1.84 2.43
CA PRO A 37 -14.59 0.83 2.51
C PRO A 37 -15.11 0.33 1.15
N ASN A 38 -15.00 1.15 0.10
CA ASN A 38 -15.46 0.83 -1.25
C ASN A 38 -14.31 0.52 -2.22
N LEU A 39 -13.06 0.46 -1.75
CA LEU A 39 -11.91 0.26 -2.63
C LEU A 39 -12.04 -1.03 -3.44
N LEU A 40 -12.48 -2.12 -2.81
CA LEU A 40 -12.54 -3.43 -3.45
C LEU A 40 -13.70 -3.55 -4.45
N CYS A 41 -14.61 -2.57 -4.54
CA CYS A 41 -15.60 -2.50 -5.61
C CYS A 41 -14.96 -2.39 -7.02
N ARG A 42 -13.65 -2.10 -7.10
CA ARG A 42 -12.89 -2.17 -8.35
C ARG A 42 -12.69 -3.60 -8.87
N VAL A 43 -12.78 -4.60 -7.99
CA VAL A 43 -12.80 -6.01 -8.38
C VAL A 43 -14.17 -6.30 -9.00
N PRO A 44 -14.23 -6.73 -10.27
CA PRO A 44 -15.50 -7.06 -10.91
C PRO A 44 -16.28 -8.09 -10.09
N SER A 45 -17.61 -7.91 -10.06
CA SER A 45 -18.53 -8.79 -9.32
C SER A 45 -18.46 -8.70 -7.79
N LEU A 46 -17.66 -7.79 -7.22
CA LEU A 46 -17.62 -7.54 -5.78
C LEU A 46 -18.60 -6.42 -5.42
N SER A 47 -19.61 -6.74 -4.62
CA SER A 47 -20.63 -5.76 -4.21
C SER A 47 -20.09 -4.78 -3.17
N GLN A 48 -20.73 -3.62 -3.06
CA GLN A 48 -20.36 -2.62 -2.07
C GLN A 48 -20.46 -3.16 -0.63
N SER A 49 -21.50 -3.96 -0.32
CA SER A 49 -21.66 -4.57 1.01
C SER A 49 -20.52 -5.53 1.34
N VAL A 50 -20.07 -6.32 0.37
CA VAL A 50 -18.93 -7.23 0.52
C VAL A 50 -17.63 -6.45 0.72
N SER A 51 -17.39 -5.39 -0.06
CA SER A 51 -16.22 -4.52 0.11
C SER A 51 -16.15 -3.92 1.52
N GLN A 52 -17.28 -3.40 2.01
CA GLN A 52 -17.38 -2.84 3.36
C GLN A 52 -17.19 -3.90 4.44
N GLY A 53 -17.72 -5.11 4.23
CA GLY A 53 -17.53 -6.25 5.12
C GLY A 53 -16.06 -6.67 5.25
N LEU A 54 -15.35 -6.74 4.11
CA LEU A 54 -13.91 -7.02 4.07
C LEU A 54 -13.10 -5.91 4.76
N PHE A 55 -13.42 -4.65 4.46
CA PHE A 55 -12.77 -3.50 5.10
C PHE A 55 -12.88 -3.57 6.63
N LYS A 56 -14.09 -3.86 7.14
CA LYS A 56 -14.32 -4.04 8.58
C LYS A 56 -13.51 -5.20 9.15
N LEU A 57 -13.51 -6.35 8.47
CA LEU A 57 -12.72 -7.53 8.86
C LEU A 57 -11.22 -7.17 8.96
N PHE A 58 -10.69 -6.45 7.98
CA PHE A 58 -9.27 -6.08 7.96
C PHE A 58 -8.91 -5.13 9.11
N HIS A 59 -9.80 -4.20 9.45
CA HIS A 59 -9.61 -3.32 10.60
C HIS A 59 -9.71 -4.09 11.93
N GLU A 60 -10.72 -4.94 12.09
CA GLU A 60 -10.92 -5.78 13.29
C GLU A 60 -9.71 -6.69 13.57
N LYS A 61 -9.09 -7.23 12.52
CA LYS A 61 -7.93 -8.13 12.62
C LYS A 61 -6.59 -7.40 12.61
N GLY A 62 -6.61 -6.07 12.47
CA GLY A 62 -5.40 -5.24 12.49
C GLY A 62 -4.52 -5.40 11.25
N PHE A 63 -5.05 -5.84 10.11
CA PHE A 63 -4.29 -5.90 8.85
C PHE A 63 -4.11 -4.50 8.24
N ILE A 64 -5.05 -3.60 8.52
CA ILE A 64 -4.92 -2.17 8.26
C ILE A 64 -4.76 -1.39 9.57
N ASP A 65 -4.10 -0.23 9.52
CA ASP A 65 -3.96 0.67 10.66
C ASP A 65 -5.13 1.67 10.79
N GLN A 66 -5.05 2.57 11.78
CA GLN A 66 -6.09 3.60 12.03
C GLN A 66 -6.22 4.61 10.89
N ASN A 67 -5.17 4.79 10.10
CA ASN A 67 -5.19 5.61 8.89
C ASN A 67 -5.55 4.77 7.66
N THR A 68 -6.04 3.54 7.86
CA THR A 68 -6.50 2.58 6.86
C THR A 68 -5.41 2.08 5.90
N TYR A 69 -4.17 2.14 6.33
CA TYR A 69 -3.05 1.65 5.56
C TYR A 69 -2.78 0.17 5.81
N MET A 70 -2.48 -0.58 4.74
CA MET A 70 -1.94 -1.93 4.87
C MET A 70 -0.66 -1.91 5.70
N ARG A 71 -0.62 -2.75 6.73
CA ARG A 71 0.56 -2.89 7.60
C ARG A 71 1.63 -3.81 7.02
N ASN A 72 1.22 -4.78 6.22
CA ASN A 72 2.06 -5.79 5.60
C ASN A 72 1.60 -6.06 4.17
N ASP A 73 2.43 -6.77 3.41
CA ASP A 73 2.09 -7.30 2.09
C ASP A 73 0.80 -8.13 2.16
N GLY A 74 -0.16 -7.81 1.27
CA GLY A 74 -1.45 -8.51 1.19
C GLY A 74 -1.32 -10.01 0.89
N ARG A 75 -0.20 -10.46 0.33
CA ARG A 75 0.14 -11.86 0.06
C ARG A 75 0.67 -12.58 1.31
N ALA A 76 1.38 -11.86 2.17
CA ALA A 76 1.97 -12.38 3.41
C ALA A 76 1.00 -12.31 4.61
N THR A 77 -0.15 -11.65 4.45
CA THR A 77 -1.12 -11.44 5.52
C THR A 77 -2.12 -12.60 5.61
N TYR A 78 -2.44 -13.06 6.82
CA TYR A 78 -3.38 -14.16 7.10
C TYR A 78 -4.88 -13.75 7.00
N TRP A 79 -5.22 -12.88 6.06
CA TRP A 79 -6.59 -12.37 5.93
C TRP A 79 -7.56 -13.40 5.36
N LYS A 80 -7.06 -14.37 4.60
CA LYS A 80 -7.87 -15.49 4.07
C LYS A 80 -8.33 -16.40 5.19
N GLU A 81 -7.49 -16.61 6.21
CA GLU A 81 -7.80 -17.35 7.41
C GLU A 81 -8.87 -16.62 8.23
N ALA A 82 -8.70 -15.31 8.42
CA ALA A 82 -9.70 -14.48 9.08
C ALA A 82 -11.05 -14.46 8.32
N LEU A 83 -11.02 -14.50 6.99
CA LEU A 83 -12.22 -14.57 6.15
C LEU A 83 -13.01 -15.87 6.37
N LYS A 84 -12.35 -16.99 6.68
CA LYS A 84 -13.02 -18.27 6.99
C LYS A 84 -13.92 -18.17 8.23
N GLU A 85 -13.66 -17.23 9.14
CA GLU A 85 -14.51 -16.94 10.30
C GLU A 85 -15.84 -16.23 9.92
N ARG A 86 -15.97 -15.76 8.67
CA ARG A 86 -17.13 -15.02 8.15
C ARG A 86 -17.77 -15.79 6.99
N LYS A 87 -18.53 -16.85 7.29
CA LYS A 87 -19.10 -17.79 6.30
C LYS A 87 -19.80 -17.11 5.11
N THR A 88 -20.66 -16.11 5.36
CA THR A 88 -21.37 -15.38 4.31
C THR A 88 -20.39 -14.64 3.39
N LEU A 89 -19.48 -13.87 3.98
CA LEU A 89 -18.49 -13.09 3.25
C LEU A 89 -17.53 -14.01 2.45
N LEU A 90 -17.14 -15.14 3.02
CA LEU A 90 -16.35 -16.16 2.33
C LEU A 90 -17.07 -16.67 1.08
N SER A 91 -18.36 -17.01 1.21
CA SER A 91 -19.16 -17.51 0.08
C SER A 91 -19.22 -16.51 -1.08
N GLU A 92 -19.36 -15.21 -0.76
CA GLU A 92 -19.45 -14.13 -1.75
C GLU A 92 -18.09 -13.80 -2.40
N THR A 93 -16.98 -14.16 -1.76
CA THR A 93 -15.62 -13.75 -2.19
C THR A 93 -14.74 -14.89 -2.66
N ASN A 94 -15.15 -16.16 -2.49
CA ASN A 94 -14.28 -17.32 -2.68
C ASN A 94 -13.58 -17.35 -4.05
N GLN A 95 -14.32 -17.05 -5.12
CA GLN A 95 -13.79 -17.01 -6.48
C GLN A 95 -12.94 -15.75 -6.77
N LEU A 96 -13.08 -14.72 -5.94
CA LEU A 96 -12.44 -13.40 -6.09
C LEU A 96 -11.19 -13.24 -5.23
N ILE A 97 -10.84 -14.24 -4.40
CA ILE A 97 -9.68 -14.20 -3.49
C ILE A 97 -8.39 -13.73 -4.20
N PRO A 98 -8.01 -14.24 -5.38
CA PRO A 98 -6.79 -13.78 -6.06
C PRO A 98 -6.84 -12.30 -6.43
N HIS A 99 -7.99 -11.80 -6.88
CA HIS A 99 -8.17 -10.40 -7.26
C HIS A 99 -8.13 -9.49 -6.04
N ILE A 100 -8.82 -9.87 -4.96
CA ILE A 100 -8.76 -9.14 -3.69
C ILE A 100 -7.31 -9.09 -3.18
N GLN A 101 -6.58 -10.20 -3.25
CA GLN A 101 -5.18 -10.24 -2.84
C GLN A 101 -4.32 -9.25 -3.64
N GLU A 102 -4.51 -9.18 -4.95
CA GLU A 102 -3.77 -8.24 -5.79
C GLU A 102 -4.06 -6.79 -5.40
N GLU A 103 -5.33 -6.47 -5.10
CA GLU A 103 -5.69 -5.13 -4.66
C GLU A 103 -5.08 -4.75 -3.30
N LEU A 104 -4.92 -5.71 -2.39
CA LEU A 104 -4.22 -5.52 -1.12
C LEU A 104 -2.71 -5.40 -1.31
N ASN A 105 -2.13 -6.18 -2.22
CA ASN A 105 -0.73 -6.09 -2.61
C ASN A 105 -0.43 -4.70 -3.18
N LEU A 106 -1.25 -4.23 -4.12
CA LEU A 106 -1.14 -2.89 -4.69
C LEU A 106 -1.26 -1.79 -3.62
N ALA A 107 -2.18 -1.94 -2.67
CA ALA A 107 -2.34 -0.98 -1.58
C ALA A 107 -1.11 -0.90 -0.66
N PHE A 108 -0.40 -2.01 -0.47
CA PHE A 108 0.85 -2.05 0.28
C PHE A 108 2.03 -1.48 -0.54
N ALA A 109 2.23 -1.99 -1.75
CA ALA A 109 3.36 -1.70 -2.63
C ALA A 109 3.25 -0.39 -3.43
N TYR A 110 2.18 0.39 -3.25
CA TYR A 110 1.98 1.65 -4.00
C TYR A 110 3.17 2.63 -3.89
N HIS A 111 3.90 2.56 -2.79
CA HIS A 111 5.09 3.35 -2.55
C HIS A 111 6.28 2.99 -3.46
N GLU A 112 6.27 1.81 -4.09
CA GLU A 112 7.31 1.32 -5.00
C GLU A 112 7.10 1.85 -6.44
N ILE A 113 5.95 2.44 -6.74
CA ILE A 113 5.62 2.93 -8.09
C ILE A 113 6.21 4.33 -8.28
N ALA A 114 7.53 4.38 -8.51
CA ALA A 114 8.30 5.63 -8.64
C ALA A 114 7.89 6.51 -9.83
N SER A 115 7.23 5.94 -10.85
CA SER A 115 6.71 6.69 -12.00
C SER A 115 5.62 7.70 -11.61
N LEU A 116 4.94 7.51 -10.47
CA LEU A 116 3.94 8.45 -9.96
C LEU A 116 4.54 9.81 -9.61
N GLN A 117 5.82 9.85 -9.24
CA GLN A 117 6.54 11.09 -8.93
C GLN A 117 7.37 11.59 -10.12
N SER A 118 7.11 11.11 -11.34
CA SER A 118 7.82 11.52 -12.56
C SER A 118 7.92 13.04 -12.73
N LYS A 119 6.84 13.78 -12.47
CA LYS A 119 6.88 15.25 -12.51
C LYS A 119 7.90 15.85 -11.52
N GLU A 120 7.93 15.36 -10.29
CA GLU A 120 8.90 15.80 -9.28
C GLU A 120 10.34 15.45 -9.69
N ILE A 121 10.53 14.24 -10.23
CA ILE A 121 11.82 13.77 -10.76
C ILE A 121 12.30 14.67 -11.90
N PHE A 122 11.45 14.95 -12.87
CA PHE A 122 11.81 15.79 -14.02
C PHE A 122 12.05 17.25 -13.62
N SER A 123 11.20 17.83 -12.77
CA SER A 123 11.44 19.18 -12.25
C SER A 123 12.75 19.28 -11.45
N TRP A 124 13.12 18.22 -10.72
CA TRP A 124 14.42 18.15 -10.05
C TRP A 124 15.58 18.11 -11.04
N PHE A 125 15.51 17.28 -12.08
CA PHE A 125 16.52 17.26 -13.15
C PHE A 125 16.64 18.62 -13.86
N GLU A 126 15.52 19.27 -14.17
CA GLU A 126 15.49 20.60 -14.78
C GLU A 126 16.11 21.67 -13.89
N SER A 127 15.96 21.57 -12.57
CA SER A 127 16.58 22.53 -11.62
C SER A 127 18.10 22.43 -11.52
N LEU A 128 18.69 21.38 -12.10
CA LEU A 128 20.14 21.13 -12.10
C LEU A 128 20.81 21.52 -13.43
N MET A 129 20.02 21.88 -14.45
CA MET A 129 20.49 22.39 -15.73
C MET A 129 20.60 23.91 -15.67
#